data_AF-A0A4U9VWI8-F1
#
_entry.id   AF-A0A4U9VWI8-F1
#
_cell.length_a   1.000
_cell.length_b   1.000
_cell.length_c   1.000
_cell.angle_alpha   90.00
_cell.angle_beta   90.00
_cell.angle_gamma   90.00
#
_symmetry.space_group_name_H-M   'P 1'
#
loop_
_entity.id
_entity.type
_entity.pdbx_description
1 polymer ?
#
loop_
_entity_poly.entity_id
_entity_poly.type
_entity_poly.pdbx_seq_one_letter_code
_entity_poly.pdbx_strand_id
1 'polypeptide(L)' 'MQLTSFTDYGLRALIYMASLPADKMTSISEVTEVYGVSRNHMVKIINQLSREGFVTAVRGKKRRYTLG' A
#
# COMPACT_ATOMS: atom_id res chain seq x y z
N MET A 1 -8.28 -19.50 12.69
CA MET A 1 -8.03 -18.07 12.40
C MET A 1 -7.84 -17.92 10.91
N GLN A 2 -8.73 -17.22 10.19
CA GLN A 2 -8.53 -16.93 8.77
C GLN A 2 -7.99 -15.51 8.63
N LEU A 3 -6.71 -15.38 8.25
CA LEU A 3 -6.25 -14.10 7.71
C LEU A 3 -7.05 -13.87 6.44
N THR A 4 -7.91 -12.86 6.45
CA THR A 4 -8.63 -12.47 5.24
C THR A 4 -7.61 -11.98 4.22
N SER A 5 -7.89 -12.15 2.92
CA SER A 5 -7.01 -11.68 1.85
C SER A 5 -6.65 -10.19 2.01
N PHE A 6 -7.52 -9.41 2.67
CA PHE A 6 -7.27 -8.04 3.05
C PHE A 6 -5.99 -7.86 3.89
N THR A 7 -5.79 -8.70 4.91
CA THR A 7 -4.60 -8.64 5.78
C THR A 7 -3.35 -9.11 5.05
N ASP A 8 -3.43 -10.18 4.25
CA ASP A 8 -2.29 -10.68 3.46
C ASP A 8 -1.81 -9.62 2.46
N TYR A 9 -2.72 -9.00 1.71
CA TYR A 9 -2.38 -7.93 0.77
C TYR A 9 -1.89 -6.66 1.46
N GLY A 10 -2.39 -6.35 2.66
CA GLY A 10 -1.85 -5.24 3.47
C GLY A 10 -0.40 -5.47 3.90
N LEU A 11 -0.10 -6.68 4.39
CA LEU A 11 1.25 -7.05 4.79
C LEU A 11 2.21 -7.07 3.60
N ARG A 12 1.78 -7.62 2.46
CA ARG A 12 2.56 -7.58 1.21
C ARG A 12 2.81 -6.15 0.73
N ALA A 13 1.82 -5.26 0.81
CA ALA A 13 1.99 -3.87 0.43
C ALA A 13 2.99 -3.15 1.35
N LEU A 14 2.99 -3.43 2.66
CA LEU A 14 3.98 -2.91 3.60
C LEU A 14 5.39 -3.43 3.29
N ILE A 15 5.54 -4.73 3.06
CA ILE A 15 6.84 -5.33 2.68
C ILE A 15 7.34 -4.74 1.36
N TYR A 16 6.44 -4.58 0.38
CA TYR A 16 6.77 -3.93 -0.88
C TYR A 16 7.29 -2.52 -0.66
N MET A 17 6.57 -1.70 0.12
CA MET A 17 6.98 -0.35 0.46
C MET A 17 8.31 -0.32 1.23
N ALA A 18 8.56 -1.29 2.10
CA ALA A 18 9.83 -1.45 2.83
C ALA A 18 11.00 -1.90 1.96
N SER A 19 10.72 -2.66 0.89
CA SER A 19 11.74 -3.08 -0.08
C SER A 19 12.15 -1.96 -1.04
N LEU A 20 11.37 -0.88 -1.11
CA LEU A 20 11.69 0.26 -1.96
C LEU A 20 12.75 1.16 -1.30
N PRO A 21 13.62 1.80 -2.11
CA PRO A 21 14.54 2.81 -1.60
C PRO A 21 13.79 3.92 -0.86
N ALA A 22 14.39 4.49 0.19
CA ALA A 22 13.76 5.51 1.04
C ALA A 22 13.21 6.73 0.26
N ASP A 23 13.83 7.09 -0.86
CA ASP A 23 13.39 8.18 -1.75
C ASP A 23 12.32 7.78 -2.78
N LYS A 24 11.97 6.49 -2.84
CA LYS A 24 11.08 5.96 -3.85
C LYS A 24 9.70 5.74 -3.29
N MET A 25 8.80 6.62 -3.69
CA MET A 25 7.39 6.51 -3.35
C MET A 25 6.68 5.58 -4.34
N THR A 26 5.85 4.67 -3.82
CA THR A 26 5.01 3.80 -4.66
C THR A 26 3.63 4.40 -4.87
N SER A 27 2.92 3.96 -5.90
CA SER A 27 1.51 4.24 -6.12
C SER A 27 0.66 2.98 -5.93
N ILE A 28 -0.64 3.15 -5.65
CA ILE A 28 -1.59 2.03 -5.59
C ILE A 28 -1.60 1.25 -6.91
N SER A 29 -1.45 1.93 -8.04
CA SER A 29 -1.42 1.30 -9.36
C SER A 29 -0.27 0.31 -9.51
N GLU A 30 0.94 0.69 -9.11
CA GLU A 30 2.11 -0.20 -9.16
C GLU A 30 1.91 -1.42 -8.27
N VAL A 31 1.40 -1.22 -7.05
CA VAL A 31 1.14 -2.33 -6.12
C VAL A 31 0.04 -3.26 -6.66
N THR A 32 -1.03 -2.71 -7.27
CA THR A 32 -2.09 -3.52 -7.87
C THR A 32 -1.63 -4.31 -9.09
N GLU A 33 -0.69 -3.77 -9.85
CA GLU A 33 -0.11 -4.42 -11.02
C GLU A 33 0.85 -5.54 -10.62
N VAL A 34 1.67 -5.32 -9.59
CA VAL A 34 2.58 -6.34 -9.04
C VAL A 34 1.82 -7.50 -8.40
N TYR A 35 0.74 -7.23 -7.66
CA TYR A 35 0.01 -8.26 -6.89
C TYR A 35 -1.29 -8.74 -7.54
N GLY A 36 -1.70 -8.19 -8.69
CA GLY A 36 -2.92 -8.58 -9.40
C GLY A 36 -4.22 -8.27 -8.65
N VAL A 37 -4.19 -7.32 -7.71
CA VAL A 37 -5.33 -6.97 -6.84
C VAL A 37 -6.15 -5.85 -7.47
N SER A 38 -7.47 -5.89 -7.33
CA SER A 38 -8.30 -4.78 -7.80
C SER A 38 -7.94 -3.47 -7.08
N ARG A 39 -7.90 -2.37 -7.85
CA ARG A 39 -7.56 -1.04 -7.33
C ARG A 39 -8.42 -0.66 -6.14
N ASN A 40 -9.72 -0.97 -6.18
CA ASN A 40 -10.65 -0.66 -5.09
C ASN A 40 -10.31 -1.41 -3.80
N HIS A 41 -9.85 -2.66 -3.90
CA HIS A 41 -9.45 -3.44 -2.74
C HIS A 41 -8.13 -2.88 -2.16
N MET A 42 -7.14 -2.58 -3.00
CA MET A 42 -5.88 -1.99 -2.57
C MET A 42 -6.05 -0.60 -1.95
N VAL A 43 -6.96 0.24 -2.49
CA VAL A 43 -7.29 1.54 -1.89
C VAL A 43 -7.81 1.37 -0.46
N LYS A 44 -8.70 0.41 -0.20
CA LYS A 44 -9.23 0.16 1.15
C LYS A 44 -8.11 -0.24 2.11
N ILE A 45 -7.23 -1.14 1.67
CA ILE A 45 -6.08 -1.62 2.45
C ILE A 45 -5.14 -0.46 2.79
N ILE A 46 -4.67 0.29 1.80
CA ILE A 46 -3.74 1.40 2.00
C ILE A 46 -4.38 2.52 2.85
N ASN A 47 -5.66 2.81 2.65
CA ASN A 47 -6.37 3.78 3.50
C ASN A 47 -6.42 3.32 4.96
N GLN A 48 -6.65 2.04 5.22
CA GLN A 48 -6.63 1.51 6.58
C GLN A 48 -5.23 1.59 7.18
N LEU A 49 -4.21 1.15 6.45
CA LEU A 49 -2.80 1.24 6.89
C LEU A 49 -2.37 2.68 7.15
N SER A 50 -2.85 3.64 6.35
CA SER A 50 -2.57 5.05 6.56
C SER A 50 -3.29 5.62 7.78
N ARG A 51 -4.53 5.18 8.06
CA ARG A 51 -5.24 5.55 9.29
C ARG A 51 -4.58 5.01 10.55
N GLU A 52 -3.98 3.83 10.47
CA GLU A 52 -3.23 3.20 11.55
C GLU A 52 -1.80 3.78 11.70
N GLY A 53 -1.37 4.66 10.79
CA GLY A 53 -0.06 5.30 10.84
C GLY A 53 1.09 4.49 10.24
N PHE A 54 0.82 3.33 9.64
CA PHE A 54 1.86 2.50 9.00
C PHE A 54 2.35 3.05 7.64
N VAL A 55 1.53 3.88 6.98
CA VAL A 55 1.83 4.39 5.64
C VAL A 55 1.48 5.86 5.53
N THR A 56 2.43 6.67 5.06
CA THR A 56 2.22 8.10 4.84
C THR A 56 1.80 8.32 3.39
N ALA A 57 0.55 8.75 3.18
CA ALA A 57 0.02 9.08 1.87
C ALA A 57 0.30 10.55 1.52
N VAL A 58 1.18 10.81 0.55
CA VAL A 58 1.44 12.17 0.07
C VAL A 58 0.48 12.49 -1.07
N ARG A 59 -0.38 13.50 -0.85
CA ARG A 59 -1.42 13.93 -1.79
C ARG A 59 -0.85 14.90 -2.83
N GLY A 60 -0.11 14.38 -3.81
CA GLY A 60 0.28 15.08 -5.04
C GLY A 60 -0.58 14.69 -6.25
N LYS A 61 -0.45 15.41 -7.37
CA LYS A 61 -1.15 15.17 -8.67
C LYS A 61 -1.03 13.71 -9.18
N LYS A 62 -0.08 12.93 -8.63
CA LYS A 62 -0.03 11.46 -8.60
C LYS A 62 0.09 11.04 -7.12
N ARG A 63 -0.89 10.28 -6.59
CA ARG A 63 -0.86 9.78 -5.20
C ARG A 63 0.35 8.87 -5.01
N ARG A 64 1.23 9.22 -4.07
CA ARG A 64 2.49 8.53 -3.79
C ARG A 64 2.60 8.25 -2.29
N TYR A 65 3.07 7.06 -1.92
CA TYR A 65 3.12 6.55 -0.56
C TYR A 65 4.55 6.26 -0.12
N THR A 66 4.89 6.59 1.12
CA THR A 66 6.18 6.29 1.77
C THR A 66 5.95 5.66 3.13
N LEU A 67 6.92 4.89 3.61
CA LEU A 67 6.94 4.44 4.99
C LEU A 67 7.09 5.65 5.92
N GLY A 68 6.32 5.66 7.00
CA GLY A 68 6.37 6.67 8.07
C GLY A 68 7.29 6.22 9.20
#